data_AF-A0A517N4X3-F1
#
_entry.id   AF-A0A517N4X3-F1
#
_cell.length_a   1.000
_cell.length_b   1.000
_cell.length_c   1.000
_cell.angle_alpha   90.00
_cell.angle_beta   90.00
_cell.angle_gamma   90.00
#
_symmetry.space_group_name_H-M   'P 1'
#
loop_
_entity.id
_entity.type
_entity.pdbx_description
1 polymer ?
#
loop_
_entity_poly.entity_id
_entity_poly.type
_entity_poly.pdbx_seq_one_letter_code
_entity_poly.pdbx_strand_id
1 'polypeptide(L)'
;MSFDTTIALGEKAKTIRSETVQLSDTLHAADERNLSEQYPDDEGISKDERVIIASDFESGIDAPFKIARKGVVALQNDKIAFTGKGCVQITATRNVDQGGDVKIQWDKGVDTCFIRVYVRFDKDT
;
A
#
# COMPACT_ATOMS: atom_id res chain seq x y z
N MET A 1 22.37 14.27 -46.08
CA MET A 1 22.75 13.16 -46.98
C MET A 1 21.68 12.11 -46.86
N SER A 2 20.87 11.97 -47.91
CA SER A 2 19.73 11.03 -47.99
C SER A 2 20.19 9.81 -48.76
N PHE A 3 19.88 8.60 -48.27
CA PHE A 3 20.14 7.36 -48.99
C PHE A 3 18.82 6.81 -49.50
N ASP A 4 18.53 7.04 -50.78
CA ASP A 4 17.46 6.34 -51.49
C ASP A 4 17.97 4.97 -51.94
N THR A 5 17.38 3.90 -51.41
CA THR A 5 17.58 2.54 -51.93
C THR A 5 16.37 2.16 -52.76
N THR A 6 16.56 2.04 -54.07
CA THR A 6 15.58 1.48 -55.01
C THR A 6 15.54 -0.03 -54.85
N ILE A 7 14.39 -0.59 -54.45
CA ILE A 7 14.14 -2.03 -54.46
C ILE A 7 13.23 -2.35 -55.65
N ALA A 8 13.71 -3.21 -56.54
CA ALA A 8 12.98 -3.69 -57.71
C ALA A 8 11.75 -4.51 -57.28
N LEU A 9 10.63 -4.22 -57.94
CA LEU A 9 9.31 -4.84 -57.75
C LEU A 9 9.34 -6.32 -58.19
N GLY A 10 9.30 -7.22 -57.20
CA GLY A 10 8.88 -8.62 -57.34
C GLY A 10 7.67 -8.84 -56.43
N GLU A 11 6.63 -9.46 -56.98
CA GLU A 11 5.26 -9.50 -56.46
C GLU A 11 5.10 -9.97 -54.99
N LYS A 12 4.05 -9.41 -54.37
CA LYS A 12 3.43 -9.73 -53.07
C LYS A 12 3.98 -8.98 -51.86
N ALA A 13 3.51 -7.74 -51.73
CA ALA A 13 3.52 -6.97 -50.51
C ALA A 13 2.86 -7.74 -49.35
N LYS A 14 3.64 -8.03 -48.30
CA LYS A 14 3.12 -8.22 -46.96
C LYS A 14 3.85 -7.22 -46.07
N THR A 15 3.20 -6.09 -45.83
CA THR A 15 3.66 -5.03 -44.93
C THR A 15 3.81 -5.61 -43.53
N ILE A 16 5.05 -5.83 -43.08
CA ILE A 16 5.35 -6.07 -41.66
C ILE A 16 5.47 -4.68 -41.05
N ARG A 17 4.44 -4.26 -40.30
CA ARG A 17 4.55 -3.07 -39.46
C ARG A 17 5.56 -3.38 -38.36
N SER A 18 6.68 -2.68 -38.37
CA SER A 18 7.60 -2.60 -37.25
C SER A 18 6.89 -1.84 -36.13
N GLU A 19 6.11 -2.56 -35.31
CA GLU A 19 5.67 -2.04 -34.03
C GLU A 19 6.90 -1.96 -33.13
N THR A 20 7.39 -0.73 -32.97
CA THR A 20 8.17 -0.32 -31.81
C THR A 20 7.28 -0.58 -30.58
N VAL A 21 7.33 -1.82 -30.07
CA VAL A 21 6.69 -2.19 -28.81
C VAL A 21 7.33 -1.28 -27.76
N GLN A 22 6.50 -0.38 -27.25
CA GLN A 22 6.86 0.61 -26.24
C GLN A 22 7.46 -0.13 -25.04
N LEU A 23 8.76 0.04 -24.82
CA LEU A 23 9.51 -0.46 -23.65
C LEU A 23 8.96 0.08 -22.31
N SER A 24 7.96 0.97 -22.33
CA SER A 24 7.27 1.47 -21.14
C SER A 24 6.36 0.45 -20.47
N ASP A 25 5.90 -0.58 -21.19
CA ASP A 25 4.94 -1.55 -20.65
C ASP A 25 5.61 -2.63 -19.78
N THR A 26 6.93 -2.58 -19.65
CA THR A 26 7.73 -3.58 -18.92
C THR A 26 8.24 -3.12 -17.54
N LEU A 27 7.82 -1.95 -17.04
CA LEU A 27 8.28 -1.45 -15.73
C LEU A 27 7.54 -2.01 -14.50
N HIS A 28 6.54 -2.85 -14.70
CA HIS A 28 5.88 -3.59 -13.61
C HIS A 28 5.89 -5.09 -13.91
N ALA A 29 7.09 -5.65 -14.13
CA ALA A 29 7.29 -7.04 -13.72
C ALA A 29 7.12 -7.06 -12.20
N ALA A 30 5.86 -7.16 -11.76
CA ALA A 30 5.49 -7.30 -10.37
C ALA A 30 6.28 -8.48 -9.84
N ASP A 31 7.22 -8.20 -8.96
CA ASP A 31 7.83 -9.21 -8.12
C ASP A 31 6.68 -10.04 -7.52
N GLU A 32 6.57 -11.30 -7.94
CA GLU A 32 5.45 -12.20 -7.57
C GLU A 32 5.38 -12.46 -6.06
N ARG A 33 6.39 -12.03 -5.31
CA ARG A 33 6.39 -12.05 -3.84
C ARG A 33 5.34 -11.11 -3.28
N ASN A 34 4.64 -11.56 -2.25
CA ASN A 34 3.67 -10.71 -1.55
C ASN A 34 4.35 -9.43 -1.06
N LEU A 35 3.67 -8.28 -1.18
CA LEU A 35 4.23 -6.98 -0.81
C LEU A 35 4.82 -6.98 0.61
N SER A 36 4.16 -7.64 1.55
CA SER A 36 4.61 -7.78 2.94
C SER A 36 5.96 -8.49 3.09
N GLU A 37 6.31 -9.41 2.20
CA GLU A 37 7.58 -10.15 2.22
C GLU A 37 8.75 -9.31 1.71
N GLN A 38 8.46 -8.30 0.89
CA GLN A 38 9.45 -7.38 0.35
C GLN A 38 9.87 -6.33 1.39
N TYR A 39 9.05 -6.11 2.43
CA TYR A 39 9.25 -5.11 3.47
C TYR A 39 9.13 -5.72 4.88
N PRO A 40 10.20 -6.36 5.38
CA PRO A 40 10.29 -6.81 6.78
C PRO A 40 10.06 -5.64 7.73
N ASP A 41 9.26 -5.88 8.78
CA ASP A 41 8.87 -4.88 9.79
C ASP A 41 8.32 -3.56 9.21
N ASP A 42 7.80 -3.62 7.98
CA ASP A 42 7.17 -2.51 7.26
C ASP A 42 8.16 -1.36 6.95
N GLU A 43 9.47 -1.60 7.04
CA GLU A 43 10.49 -0.56 6.85
C GLU A 43 10.44 0.02 5.43
N GLY A 44 10.07 1.30 5.30
CA GLY A 44 10.00 1.98 4.01
C GLY A 44 8.81 1.61 3.13
N ILE A 45 7.90 0.76 3.61
CA ILE A 45 6.72 0.31 2.84
C ILE A 45 5.83 1.49 2.42
N SER A 46 5.79 2.56 3.23
CA SER A 46 4.99 3.77 2.94
C SER A 46 5.39 4.50 1.66
N LYS A 47 6.56 4.19 1.07
CA LYS A 47 7.05 4.76 -0.18
C LYS A 47 6.65 3.93 -1.40
N ASP A 48 6.13 2.72 -1.22
CA ASP A 48 5.69 1.86 -2.32
C ASP A 48 4.34 2.34 -2.86
N GLU A 49 4.25 2.53 -4.18
CA GLU A 49 3.05 3.04 -4.86
C GLU A 49 1.83 2.09 -4.79
N ARG A 50 2.06 0.81 -4.47
CA ARG A 50 1.02 -0.21 -4.25
C ARG A 50 0.35 -0.03 -2.89
N VAL A 51 0.97 0.70 -1.97
CA VAL A 51 0.43 0.99 -0.64
C VAL A 51 -0.51 2.17 -0.71
N ILE A 52 -1.75 1.94 -0.27
CA ILE A 52 -2.73 3.03 -0.15
C ILE A 52 -2.44 3.85 1.11
N ILE A 53 -2.16 3.16 2.23
CA ILE A 53 -2.01 3.76 3.56
C ILE A 53 -1.03 2.92 4.37
N ALA A 54 -0.10 3.57 5.06
CA ALA A 54 0.74 2.99 6.09
C ALA A 54 0.92 4.00 7.23
N SER A 55 0.90 3.54 8.47
CA SER A 55 1.17 4.37 9.64
C SER A 55 1.81 3.54 10.74
N ASP A 56 2.88 4.06 11.31
CA ASP A 56 3.54 3.59 12.52
C ASP A 56 3.00 4.32 13.78
N PHE A 57 2.10 5.28 13.58
CA PHE A 57 1.52 6.14 14.62
C PHE A 57 2.55 6.94 15.44
N GLU A 58 3.77 7.12 14.95
CA GLU A 58 4.80 7.92 15.64
C GLU A 58 4.37 9.40 15.76
N SER A 59 3.59 9.89 14.80
CA SER A 59 3.00 11.24 14.81
C SER A 59 1.60 11.28 15.43
N GLY A 60 1.04 10.15 15.84
CA GLY A 60 -0.32 10.02 16.35
C GLY A 60 -1.34 9.50 15.33
N ILE A 61 -2.62 9.81 15.55
CA ILE A 61 -3.73 9.39 14.67
C ILE A 61 -4.07 10.55 13.73
N ASP A 62 -3.49 10.51 12.54
CA ASP A 62 -3.69 11.52 11.50
C ASP A 62 -4.46 10.97 10.30
N ALA A 63 -4.81 11.85 9.37
CA ALA A 63 -5.40 11.46 8.09
C ALA A 63 -4.53 10.38 7.41
N PRO A 64 -5.13 9.33 6.84
CA PRO A 64 -6.57 9.15 6.58
C PRO A 64 -7.40 8.51 7.73
N PHE A 65 -6.79 8.27 8.90
CA PHE A 65 -7.49 7.70 10.04
C PHE A 65 -8.38 8.75 10.71
N LYS A 66 -9.61 8.34 11.08
CA LYS A 66 -10.57 9.18 11.78
C LYS A 66 -11.18 8.43 12.94
N ILE A 67 -11.13 9.03 14.13
CA ILE A 67 -11.80 8.49 15.32
C ILE A 67 -13.31 8.66 15.13
N ALA A 68 -14.02 7.54 14.97
CA ALA A 68 -15.47 7.52 14.80
C ALA A 68 -16.22 7.42 16.13
N ARG A 69 -15.60 6.82 17.16
CA ARG A 69 -16.13 6.76 18.53
C ARG A 69 -15.04 7.00 19.56
N LYS A 70 -15.42 7.62 20.69
CA LYS A 70 -14.54 7.84 21.86
C LYS A 70 -13.96 6.52 22.37
N GLY A 71 -12.82 6.59 23.07
CA GLY A 71 -12.10 5.41 23.55
C GLY A 71 -10.96 4.98 22.63
N VAL A 72 -10.50 5.87 21.76
CA VAL A 72 -9.29 5.71 20.95
C VAL A 72 -8.30 6.78 21.37
N VAL A 73 -7.04 6.39 21.62
CA VAL A 73 -5.95 7.31 21.94
C VAL A 73 -4.67 6.90 21.22
N ALA A 74 -3.92 7.88 20.73
CA ALA A 74 -2.53 7.67 20.32
C ALA A 74 -1.65 7.62 21.57
N LEU A 75 -0.72 6.66 21.63
CA LEU A 75 0.21 6.50 22.73
C LEU A 75 1.66 6.48 22.23
N GLN A 76 2.55 6.88 23.12
CA GLN A 76 4.00 6.86 22.94
C GLN A 76 4.63 5.98 24.03
N ASN A 77 4.88 4.71 23.72
CA ASN A 77 5.40 3.70 24.64
C ASN A 77 6.07 2.53 23.90
N ASP A 78 7.40 2.47 23.95
CA ASP A 78 8.25 1.44 23.33
C ASP A 78 8.05 0.03 23.91
N LYS A 79 7.47 -0.11 25.10
CA LYS A 79 7.23 -1.43 25.71
C LYS A 79 5.99 -2.12 25.16
N ILE A 80 5.13 -1.38 24.47
CA ILE A 80 3.86 -1.89 23.93
C ILE A 80 3.75 -1.77 22.41
N ALA A 81 4.41 -0.78 21.82
CA ALA A 81 4.46 -0.62 20.38
C ALA A 81 5.16 -1.81 19.71
N PHE A 82 4.72 -2.15 18.49
CA PHE A 82 5.36 -3.21 17.69
C PHE A 82 6.73 -2.77 17.18
N THR A 83 6.81 -1.53 16.69
CA THR A 83 8.03 -0.84 16.30
C THR A 83 8.00 0.57 16.87
N GLY A 84 9.17 1.19 17.06
CA GLY A 84 9.27 2.55 17.59
C GLY A 84 8.61 2.72 18.97
N LYS A 85 7.80 3.77 19.11
CA LYS A 85 7.08 4.15 20.34
C LYS A 85 5.60 4.40 20.08
N GLY A 86 5.22 4.73 18.85
CA GLY A 86 3.86 5.04 18.44
C GLY A 86 2.96 3.83 18.41
N CYS A 87 1.75 3.96 18.96
CA CYS A 87 0.68 2.99 18.74
C CYS A 87 -0.70 3.62 18.99
N VAL A 88 -1.75 2.94 18.57
CA VAL A 88 -3.14 3.30 18.90
C VAL A 88 -3.67 2.32 19.94
N GLN A 89 -4.16 2.87 21.06
CA GLN A 89 -4.93 2.11 22.02
C GLN A 89 -6.42 2.32 21.77
N ILE A 90 -7.16 1.22 21.69
CA ILE A 90 -8.62 1.20 21.59
C ILE A 90 -9.18 0.50 22.82
N THR A 91 -10.05 1.17 23.56
CA THR A 91 -10.72 0.61 24.74
C THR A 91 -12.08 0.07 24.34
N ALA A 92 -12.35 -1.19 24.70
CA ALA A 92 -13.68 -1.78 24.71
C ALA A 92 -14.11 -2.04 26.17
N THR A 93 -15.33 -1.65 26.52
CA THR A 93 -15.85 -1.82 27.89
C THR A 93 -16.63 -3.12 27.98
N ARG A 94 -16.33 -3.96 28.98
CA ARG A 94 -17.05 -5.22 29.22
C ARG A 94 -18.56 -4.96 29.35
N ASN A 95 -19.36 -5.79 28.69
CA ASN A 95 -20.83 -5.69 28.63
C ASN A 95 -21.36 -4.42 27.93
N VAL A 96 -20.51 -3.69 27.21
CA VAL A 96 -20.93 -2.63 26.29
C VAL A 96 -20.69 -3.13 24.88
N ASP A 97 -21.71 -3.10 24.03
CA ASP A 97 -21.66 -3.59 22.65
C ASP A 97 -20.81 -2.70 21.71
N GLN A 98 -20.24 -1.63 22.25
CA GLN A 98 -19.48 -0.62 21.51
C GLN A 98 -18.20 -0.27 22.28
N GLY A 99 -17.09 -0.25 21.56
CA GLY A 99 -15.82 0.32 22.01
C GLY A 99 -15.40 1.53 21.18
N GLY A 100 -14.16 1.97 21.37
CA GLY A 100 -13.52 2.91 20.46
C GLY A 100 -13.49 2.39 19.03
N ASP A 101 -13.54 3.30 18.07
CA ASP A 101 -13.63 2.97 16.64
C ASP A 101 -12.78 3.96 15.83
N VAL A 102 -11.93 3.42 14.95
CA VAL A 102 -11.14 4.16 13.97
C VAL A 102 -11.57 3.72 12.58
N LYS A 103 -11.94 4.71 11.77
CA LYS A 103 -12.27 4.50 10.36
C LYS A 103 -11.13 5.00 9.50
N ILE A 104 -10.91 4.29 8.40
CA ILE A 104 -9.95 4.64 7.38
C ILE A 104 -10.74 4.97 6.13
N GLN A 105 -10.46 6.11 5.49
CA GLN A 105 -11.15 6.54 4.28
C GLN A 105 -10.14 7.03 3.24
N TRP A 106 -10.29 6.57 2.00
CA TRP A 106 -9.48 7.00 0.87
C TRP A 106 -10.31 7.08 -0.41
N ASP A 107 -9.87 7.88 -1.37
CA ASP A 107 -10.62 8.14 -2.61
C ASP A 107 -10.32 7.12 -3.72
N LYS A 108 -9.18 6.42 -3.63
CA LYS A 108 -8.76 5.43 -4.62
C LYS A 108 -9.68 4.20 -4.58
N GLY A 109 -10.48 4.01 -5.62
CA GLY A 109 -11.18 2.76 -5.85
C GLY A 109 -10.18 1.62 -6.06
N VAL A 110 -10.32 0.56 -5.28
CA VAL A 110 -9.54 -0.67 -5.44
C VAL A 110 -10.49 -1.85 -5.41
N ASP A 111 -10.30 -2.82 -6.32
CA ASP A 111 -11.15 -4.01 -6.40
C ASP A 111 -10.90 -4.96 -5.23
N THR A 112 -9.67 -4.97 -4.72
CA THR A 112 -9.27 -5.78 -3.56
C THR A 112 -8.24 -5.02 -2.75
N CYS A 113 -8.39 -5.06 -1.43
CA CYS A 113 -7.45 -4.46 -0.48
C CYS A 113 -7.10 -5.52 0.58
N PHE A 114 -5.81 -5.61 0.89
CA PHE A 114 -5.31 -6.42 1.99
C PHE A 114 -4.87 -5.49 3.11
N ILE A 115 -5.24 -5.84 4.34
CA ILE A 115 -4.89 -5.07 5.53
C ILE A 115 -3.94 -5.91 6.38
N ARG A 116 -2.82 -5.32 6.77
CA ARG A 116 -1.92 -5.84 7.80
C ARG A 116 -1.98 -4.92 9.00
N VAL A 117 -2.17 -5.50 10.18
CA VAL A 117 -2.18 -4.77 11.46
C VAL A 117 -1.44 -5.57 12.52
N TYR A 118 -0.74 -4.86 13.39
CA TYR A 118 -0.10 -5.43 14.56
C TYR A 118 -0.96 -5.11 15.78
N VAL A 119 -1.53 -6.15 16.38
CA VAL A 119 -2.49 -6.00 17.49
C VAL A 119 -1.90 -6.65 18.74
N ARG A 120 -1.99 -5.93 19.85
CA ARG A 120 -1.68 -6.43 21.19
C ARG A 120 -2.91 -6.27 22.07
N PHE A 121 -3.27 -7.33 22.77
CA PHE A 121 -4.26 -7.29 23.84
C PHE A 121 -3.58 -6.97 25.17
N ASP A 122 -4.27 -6.20 26.02
CA ASP A 122 -3.78 -5.95 27.38
C ASP A 122 -3.75 -7.27 28.17
N LYS A 123 -2.83 -7.38 29.13
CA LYS A 123 -2.68 -8.59 29.96
C LYS A 123 -3.89 -8.87 30.84
N ASP A 124 -4.67 -7.83 31.14
CA ASP A 124 -5.82 -7.88 32.04
C ASP A 124 -7.16 -7.91 31.26
N THR A 125 -7.13 -8.23 29.97
CA THR A 125 -8.32 -8.37 29.11
C THR A 125 -9.22 -9.53 29.57
#